data_AF-A0A7J6S4B5-F1
#
_entry.id   AF-A0A7J6S4B5-F1
#
_cell.length_a   1.000
_cell.length_b   1.000
_cell.length_c   1.000
_cell.angle_alpha   90.00
_cell.angle_beta   90.00
_cell.angle_gamma   90.00
#
_symmetry.space_group_name_H-M   'P 1'
#
loop_
_entity.id
_entity.type
_entity.pdbx_description
1 polymer ?
#
loop_
_entity_poly.entity_id
_entity_poly.type
_entity_poly.pdbx_seq_one_letter_code
_entity_poly.pdbx_strand_id
1 'polypeptide(L)'
;MFILAPALAEAALNDSEFSVDEMEILGENVKDFSTDEAVVAHTSMPSVKVRASSDTTINETVVVTVSNRSEFDRFSAEVIAKESVQLRLKANITVKSFGIKFSGLRLDKSMAFVGLNNFEGARPSMVDLNLITSLGDVLRGQARFLATLQVDNPSVVTVRDVGQIFGDIMYGERQIGMFKTAGDISVTGGQNTNIAAEIVFAAGVGMLRLVGDLILTLVGGDDVVVDVRGRNSSNPIFDAAVKSIEVSMLLAGR
;
A
#
# COMPACT_ATOMS: atom_id res chain seq x y z
N MET A 1 34.45 49.16 -9.42
CA MET A 1 34.07 47.81 -9.90
C MET A 1 33.90 46.94 -8.67
N PHE A 2 32.67 46.86 -8.15
CA PHE A 2 32.36 46.10 -6.94
C PHE A 2 32.07 44.65 -7.32
N ILE A 3 32.96 43.76 -6.90
CA ILE A 3 32.75 42.30 -6.98
C ILE A 3 31.95 41.93 -5.72
N LEU A 4 30.62 41.90 -5.86
CA LEU A 4 29.74 41.22 -4.92
C LEU A 4 29.67 39.76 -5.38
N ALA A 5 30.45 38.90 -4.72
CA ALA A 5 30.55 37.46 -4.95
C ALA A 5 29.89 36.70 -3.78
N PRO A 6 29.93 35.37 -3.77
CA PRO A 6 28.96 34.38 -4.24
C PRO A 6 27.79 34.11 -3.26
N ALA A 7 27.78 34.74 -2.09
CA ALA A 7 26.79 34.46 -1.03
C ALA A 7 25.36 34.83 -1.43
N LEU A 8 25.20 35.83 -2.32
CA LEU A 8 23.91 36.20 -2.90
C LEU A 8 23.40 35.18 -3.94
N ALA A 9 24.27 34.34 -4.52
CA ALA A 9 23.87 33.29 -5.47
C ALA A 9 23.40 32.02 -4.75
N GLU A 10 23.88 31.76 -3.53
CA GLU A 10 23.52 30.60 -2.72
C GLU A 10 22.22 30.84 -1.93
N ALA A 11 22.04 32.05 -1.37
CA ALA A 11 20.76 32.48 -0.78
C ALA A 11 19.64 32.59 -1.82
N ALA A 12 20.02 32.79 -3.09
CA ALA A 12 19.14 32.96 -4.23
C ALA A 12 18.42 31.66 -4.66
N LEU A 13 19.09 30.52 -4.55
CA LEU A 13 18.52 29.25 -5.01
C LEU A 13 17.42 28.71 -4.10
N ASN A 14 17.45 29.08 -2.81
CA ASN A 14 16.43 28.71 -1.83
C ASN A 14 15.06 29.40 -2.04
N ASP A 15 14.97 30.38 -2.93
CA ASP A 15 13.74 31.14 -3.24
C ASP A 15 13.16 30.79 -4.63
N SER A 16 13.61 29.64 -5.18
CA SER A 16 13.15 29.15 -6.49
C SER A 16 11.83 28.39 -6.32
N GLU A 17 10.78 28.87 -6.99
CA GLU A 17 9.46 28.23 -6.97
C GLU A 17 9.31 27.34 -8.21
N PHE A 18 9.17 26.03 -7.98
CA PHE A 18 8.98 25.04 -9.04
C PHE A 18 7.50 24.67 -9.12
N SER A 19 6.92 24.75 -10.32
CA SER A 19 5.54 24.35 -10.58
C SER A 19 5.54 23.29 -11.67
N VAL A 20 4.92 22.15 -11.40
CA VAL A 20 4.57 21.16 -12.42
C VAL A 20 3.14 21.49 -12.85
N ASP A 21 3.00 21.98 -14.08
CA ASP A 21 1.70 22.48 -14.57
C ASP A 21 0.71 21.32 -14.82
N GLU A 22 1.19 20.16 -15.27
CA GLU A 22 0.37 18.98 -15.52
C GLU A 22 1.24 17.71 -15.59
N MET A 23 0.84 16.66 -14.87
CA MET A 23 1.51 15.37 -14.88
C MET A 23 0.54 14.29 -15.37
N GLU A 24 0.92 13.62 -16.45
CA GLU A 24 0.10 12.56 -17.05
C GLU A 24 0.73 11.21 -16.71
N ILE A 25 -0.05 10.36 -16.02
CA ILE A 25 0.30 8.96 -15.82
C ILE A 25 -0.31 8.18 -16.98
N LEU A 26 0.55 7.74 -17.91
CA LEU A 26 0.12 6.93 -19.04
C LEU A 26 0.19 5.45 -18.66
N GLY A 27 -0.97 4.87 -18.32
CA GLY A 27 -1.18 3.43 -18.39
C GLY A 27 -1.35 2.98 -19.86
N GLU A 28 -0.95 1.75 -20.19
CA GLU A 28 -1.24 1.21 -21.52
C GLU A 28 -2.75 0.97 -21.68
N ASN A 29 -3.38 1.76 -22.56
CA ASN A 29 -4.79 1.76 -22.98
C ASN A 29 -5.80 2.47 -22.06
N VAL A 30 -6.39 3.58 -22.57
CA VAL A 30 -7.83 3.99 -22.54
C VAL A 30 -8.05 5.49 -22.28
N LYS A 31 -9.19 5.97 -22.80
CA LYS A 31 -9.74 7.33 -22.91
C LYS A 31 -10.75 7.67 -21.79
N ASP A 32 -10.78 8.95 -21.44
CA ASP A 32 -11.77 9.74 -20.65
C ASP A 32 -11.77 9.66 -19.10
N PHE A 33 -12.07 10.82 -18.48
CA PHE A 33 -11.60 11.25 -17.16
C PHE A 33 -12.70 11.67 -16.16
N SER A 34 -12.39 11.56 -14.87
CA SER A 34 -13.06 12.20 -13.72
C SER A 34 -12.00 12.75 -12.75
N THR A 35 -12.26 13.90 -12.12
CA THR A 35 -11.30 14.70 -11.35
C THR A 35 -11.54 14.59 -9.84
N ASP A 36 -10.77 13.73 -9.17
CA ASP A 36 -10.57 13.77 -7.70
C ASP A 36 -9.07 13.72 -7.45
N GLU A 37 -8.50 14.76 -6.84
CA GLU A 37 -7.05 14.88 -6.61
C GLU A 37 -6.61 14.15 -5.32
N ALA A 38 -5.55 13.34 -5.40
CA ALA A 38 -4.92 12.70 -4.25
C ALA A 38 -3.38 12.71 -4.36
N VAL A 39 -2.70 12.84 -3.21
CA VAL A 39 -1.24 12.66 -3.10
C VAL A 39 -0.93 11.17 -3.06
N VAL A 40 -0.06 10.70 -3.95
CA VAL A 40 0.18 9.26 -4.15
C VAL A 40 1.63 8.81 -3.98
N ALA A 41 2.58 9.73 -4.16
CA ALA A 41 4.00 9.43 -4.05
C ALA A 41 4.81 10.70 -3.78
N HIS A 42 5.94 10.51 -3.13
CA HIS A 42 7.04 11.47 -3.13
C HIS A 42 8.11 10.95 -4.07
N THR A 43 8.57 11.78 -4.99
CA THR A 43 9.67 11.43 -5.88
C THR A 43 10.68 12.57 -5.92
N SER A 44 11.96 12.20 -5.84
CA SER A 44 13.06 13.14 -6.04
C SER A 44 13.21 13.39 -7.54
N MET A 45 13.19 14.66 -7.94
CA MET A 45 13.40 15.03 -9.32
C MET A 45 14.83 14.67 -9.79
N PRO A 46 15.02 14.40 -11.09
CA PRO A 46 16.36 14.30 -11.64
C PRO A 46 17.11 15.61 -11.41
N SER A 47 18.37 15.51 -10.97
CA SER A 47 19.24 16.68 -10.73
C SER A 47 19.36 17.52 -11.99
N VAL A 48 18.89 18.77 -11.94
CA VAL A 48 19.09 19.74 -13.02
C VAL A 48 20.41 20.46 -12.75
N LYS A 49 21.38 20.29 -13.65
CA LYS A 49 22.60 21.10 -13.63
C LYS A 49 22.33 22.42 -14.32
N VAL A 50 22.27 23.49 -13.52
CA VAL A 50 22.17 24.85 -14.04
C VAL A 50 23.58 25.41 -14.11
N ARG A 51 24.08 25.68 -15.32
CA ARG A 51 25.42 26.23 -15.52
C ARG A 51 25.36 27.76 -15.37
N ALA A 52 25.48 28.26 -14.14
CA ALA A 52 25.50 29.68 -13.82
C ALA A 52 26.75 30.00 -12.99
N SER A 53 27.89 30.25 -13.64
CA SER A 53 29.22 30.53 -13.04
C SER A 53 29.81 29.48 -12.08
N SER A 54 29.00 28.62 -11.48
CA SER A 54 29.34 27.42 -10.71
C SER A 54 28.34 26.29 -11.04
N ASP A 55 28.77 25.03 -10.91
CA ASP A 55 27.90 23.87 -11.16
C ASP A 55 26.97 23.66 -9.95
N THR A 56 25.79 24.28 -9.97
CA THR A 56 24.76 24.06 -8.94
C THR A 56 23.90 22.86 -9.31
N THR A 57 23.68 21.97 -8.34
CA THR A 57 22.72 20.86 -8.43
C THR A 57 21.51 21.19 -7.55
N ILE A 58 20.32 21.22 -8.14
CA ILE A 58 19.06 21.40 -7.43
C ILE A 58 18.43 20.02 -7.19
N ASN A 59 18.19 19.69 -5.92
CA ASN A 59 17.51 18.47 -5.50
C ASN A 59 16.22 18.86 -4.77
N GLU A 60 15.12 18.89 -5.51
CA GLU A 60 13.80 19.18 -4.95
C GLU A 60 12.96 17.92 -4.82
N THR A 61 12.16 17.89 -3.74
CA THR A 61 11.13 16.85 -3.54
C THR A 61 9.82 17.39 -4.07
N VAL A 62 9.27 16.75 -5.09
CA VAL A 62 7.99 17.16 -5.67
C VAL A 62 6.87 16.27 -5.17
N VAL A 63 5.73 16.89 -4.84
CA VAL A 63 4.49 16.20 -4.53
C VAL A 63 3.80 15.87 -5.85
N VAL A 64 3.56 14.59 -6.10
CA VAL A 64 2.81 14.13 -7.28
C VAL A 64 1.34 14.03 -6.92
N THR A 65 0.51 14.81 -7.60
CA THR A 65 -0.96 14.70 -7.57
C THR A 65 -1.44 13.87 -8.76
N VAL A 66 -2.44 13.03 -8.51
CA VAL A 66 -3.12 12.27 -9.55
C VAL A 66 -4.35 13.03 -9.99
N SER A 67 -4.45 13.34 -11.28
CA SER A 67 -5.63 13.97 -11.90
C SER A 67 -6.71 12.96 -12.30
N ASN A 68 -6.33 11.68 -12.47
CA ASN A 68 -7.25 10.58 -12.83
C ASN A 68 -7.21 9.46 -11.79
N ARG A 69 -8.16 9.49 -10.86
CA ARG A 69 -8.28 8.50 -9.80
C ARG A 69 -8.48 7.07 -10.32
N SER A 70 -9.31 6.88 -11.35
CA SER A 70 -9.63 5.52 -11.84
C SER A 70 -8.43 4.83 -12.50
N GLU A 71 -7.57 5.58 -13.20
CA GLU A 71 -6.31 5.06 -13.74
C GLU A 71 -5.30 4.76 -12.64
N PHE A 72 -5.27 5.59 -11.59
CA PHE A 72 -4.42 5.30 -10.44
C PHE A 72 -4.90 4.08 -9.64
N ASP A 73 -6.22 3.86 -9.54
CA ASP A 73 -6.77 2.66 -8.91
C ASP A 73 -6.41 1.40 -9.73
N ARG A 74 -6.46 1.47 -11.07
CA ARG A 74 -5.99 0.39 -11.95
C ARG A 74 -4.51 0.13 -11.77
N PHE A 75 -3.67 1.17 -11.79
CA PHE A 75 -2.25 1.06 -11.51
C PHE A 75 -1.99 0.43 -10.15
N SER A 76 -2.73 0.84 -9.11
CA SER A 76 -2.64 0.28 -7.77
C SER A 76 -3.01 -1.21 -7.76
N ALA A 77 -4.05 -1.61 -8.49
CA ALA A 77 -4.41 -3.01 -8.65
C ALA A 77 -3.30 -3.81 -9.37
N GLU A 78 -2.66 -3.24 -10.39
CA GLU A 78 -1.51 -3.87 -11.05
C GLU A 78 -0.31 -4.00 -10.11
N VAL A 79 -0.05 -2.99 -9.27
CA VAL A 79 1.02 -3.04 -8.26
C VAL A 79 0.77 -4.17 -7.27
N ILE A 80 -0.49 -4.47 -6.91
CA ILE A 80 -0.76 -5.66 -6.09
C ILE A 80 -0.55 -6.95 -6.89
N ALA A 81 -1.10 -7.02 -8.11
CA ALA A 81 -1.22 -8.27 -8.86
C ALA A 81 0.08 -8.75 -9.53
N LYS A 82 0.99 -7.85 -9.89
CA LYS A 82 2.21 -8.16 -10.65
C LYS A 82 3.45 -8.10 -9.76
N GLU A 83 4.49 -8.84 -10.13
CA GLU A 83 5.81 -8.77 -9.48
C GLU A 83 6.55 -7.47 -9.81
N SER A 84 6.37 -6.94 -11.01
CA SER A 84 6.91 -5.64 -11.40
C SER A 84 5.91 -4.86 -12.25
N VAL A 85 5.84 -3.56 -12.01
CA VAL A 85 5.02 -2.62 -12.79
C VAL A 85 5.91 -1.52 -13.34
N GLN A 86 5.75 -1.20 -14.62
CA GLN A 86 6.41 -0.07 -15.27
C GLN A 86 5.51 1.16 -15.20
N LEU A 87 6.02 2.26 -14.67
CA LEU A 87 5.36 3.56 -14.69
C LEU A 87 6.13 4.49 -15.61
N ARG A 88 5.45 5.05 -16.61
CA ARG A 88 6.01 6.10 -17.45
C ARG A 88 5.46 7.46 -17.04
N LEU A 89 6.36 8.30 -16.55
CA LEU A 89 6.05 9.67 -16.18
C LEU A 89 6.31 10.60 -17.35
N LYS A 90 5.29 11.35 -17.75
CA LYS A 90 5.42 12.47 -18.68
C LYS A 90 4.93 13.75 -18.03
N ALA A 91 5.74 14.80 -18.13
CA ALA A 91 5.35 16.12 -17.62
C ALA A 91 5.99 17.23 -18.45
N ASN A 92 5.28 18.34 -18.58
CA ASN A 92 5.87 19.60 -19.01
C ASN A 92 6.31 20.36 -17.77
N ILE A 93 7.60 20.67 -17.68
CA ILE A 93 8.19 21.34 -16.54
C ILE A 93 8.36 22.82 -16.86
N THR A 94 7.92 23.65 -15.92
CA THR A 94 8.17 25.08 -15.90
C THR A 94 9.03 25.39 -14.68
N VAL A 95 10.22 25.96 -14.88
CA VAL A 95 11.10 26.40 -13.78
C VAL A 95 11.05 27.91 -13.70
N LYS A 96 10.81 28.47 -12.51
CA LYS A 96 10.87 29.90 -12.26
C LYS A 96 11.95 30.21 -11.23
N SER A 97 12.89 31.08 -11.59
CA SER A 97 13.96 31.52 -10.69
C SER A 97 14.35 32.95 -11.04
N PHE A 98 14.50 33.85 -10.06
CA PHE A 98 14.85 35.27 -10.28
C PHE A 98 13.94 36.03 -11.26
N GLY A 99 12.65 35.69 -11.28
CA GLY A 99 11.71 36.28 -12.25
C GLY A 99 11.91 35.80 -13.70
N ILE A 100 12.86 34.90 -13.95
CA ILE A 100 13.08 34.23 -15.23
C ILE A 100 12.28 32.93 -15.22
N LYS A 101 11.45 32.75 -16.26
CA LYS A 101 10.67 31.53 -16.50
C LYS A 101 11.34 30.72 -17.60
N PHE A 102 11.74 29.50 -17.28
CA PHE A 102 12.18 28.49 -18.25
C PHE A 102 11.02 27.52 -18.49
N SER A 103 10.45 27.56 -19.69
CA SER A 103 9.37 26.66 -20.12
C SER A 103 9.85 25.72 -21.22
N GLY A 104 9.02 24.71 -21.54
CA GLY A 104 9.32 23.75 -22.61
C GLY A 104 10.27 22.62 -22.20
N LEU A 105 10.61 22.52 -20.91
CA LEU A 105 11.29 21.34 -20.38
C LEU A 105 10.30 20.18 -20.38
N ARG A 106 10.74 19.01 -20.82
CA ARG A 106 9.93 17.80 -20.87
C ARG A 106 10.56 16.73 -20.00
N LEU A 107 9.78 16.16 -19.10
CA LEU A 107 10.11 14.92 -18.40
C LEU A 107 9.47 13.77 -19.18
N ASP A 108 10.27 12.77 -19.53
CA ASP A 108 9.79 11.47 -20.01
C ASP A 108 10.67 10.41 -19.35
N LYS A 109 10.19 9.84 -18.25
CA LYS A 109 10.95 8.89 -17.42
C LYS A 109 10.16 7.62 -17.21
N SER A 110 10.72 6.49 -17.59
CA SER A 110 10.19 5.18 -17.21
C SER A 110 10.85 4.73 -15.91
N MET A 111 10.05 4.22 -14.98
CA MET A 111 10.50 3.67 -13.71
C MET A 111 9.86 2.30 -13.51
N ALA A 112 10.66 1.34 -13.07
CA ALA A 112 10.16 0.03 -12.67
C ALA A 112 9.94 0.04 -11.16
N PHE A 113 8.78 -0.43 -10.73
CA PHE A 113 8.47 -0.69 -9.33
C PHE A 113 8.38 -2.19 -9.10
N VAL A 114 8.79 -2.62 -7.92
CA VAL A 114 8.45 -3.94 -7.39
C VAL A 114 6.98 -3.87 -6.96
N GLY A 115 6.18 -4.82 -7.42
CA GLY A 115 4.80 -5.01 -6.97
C GLY A 115 4.72 -6.05 -5.85
N LEU A 116 3.51 -6.35 -5.40
CA LEU A 116 3.27 -7.31 -4.32
C LEU A 116 3.20 -8.76 -4.82
N ASN A 117 3.09 -8.96 -6.14
CA ASN A 117 2.92 -10.29 -6.75
C ASN A 117 1.83 -11.12 -6.05
N ASN A 118 0.62 -10.58 -5.90
CA ASN A 118 -0.47 -11.22 -5.14
C ASN A 118 -0.08 -11.59 -3.70
N PHE A 119 0.81 -10.80 -3.10
CA PHE A 119 1.41 -11.03 -1.78
C PHE A 119 2.27 -12.31 -1.66
N GLU A 120 2.62 -12.99 -2.77
CA GLU A 120 3.41 -14.22 -2.70
C GLU A 120 4.80 -13.99 -2.09
N GLY A 121 5.42 -12.84 -2.40
CA GLY A 121 6.73 -12.41 -1.88
C GLY A 121 6.65 -11.57 -0.61
N ALA A 122 5.46 -11.13 -0.21
CA ALA A 122 5.23 -10.24 0.92
C ALA A 122 4.02 -10.71 1.74
N ARG A 123 4.06 -11.99 2.11
CA ARG A 123 2.93 -12.69 2.71
C ARG A 123 2.51 -12.02 4.02
N PRO A 124 1.22 -11.66 4.17
CA PRO A 124 0.68 -11.24 5.45
C PRO A 124 1.00 -12.22 6.56
N SER A 125 1.37 -11.70 7.71
CA SER A 125 1.64 -12.47 8.94
C SER A 125 0.79 -11.93 10.08
N MET A 126 0.46 -12.79 11.04
CA MET A 126 -0.23 -12.38 12.25
C MET A 126 0.80 -12.07 13.33
N VAL A 127 0.72 -10.86 13.89
CA VAL A 127 1.63 -10.40 14.94
C VAL A 127 1.01 -10.58 16.31
N ASP A 128 -0.30 -10.40 16.41
CA ASP A 128 -1.01 -10.53 17.67
C ASP A 128 -2.41 -11.11 17.48
N LEU A 129 -2.89 -11.83 18.50
CA LEU A 129 -4.21 -12.44 18.55
C LEU A 129 -4.76 -12.37 19.99
N ASN A 130 -5.89 -11.68 20.16
CA ASN A 130 -6.54 -11.51 21.45
C ASN A 130 -7.96 -12.08 21.42
N LEU A 131 -8.28 -13.02 22.31
CA LEU A 131 -9.66 -13.47 22.50
C LEU A 131 -10.51 -12.34 23.10
N ILE A 132 -11.61 -11.98 22.44
CA ILE A 132 -12.52 -10.91 22.88
C ILE A 132 -13.91 -11.41 23.29
N THR A 133 -14.15 -12.72 23.19
CA THR A 133 -15.38 -13.38 23.68
C THR A 133 -15.18 -14.06 25.03
N SER A 134 -16.28 -14.26 25.77
CA SER A 134 -16.24 -15.01 27.02
C SER A 134 -15.99 -16.50 26.76
N LEU A 135 -15.41 -17.21 27.74
CA LEU A 135 -15.21 -18.66 27.65
C LEU A 135 -16.54 -19.42 27.48
N GLY A 136 -17.65 -18.90 28.04
CA GLY A 136 -18.97 -19.49 27.86
C GLY A 136 -19.45 -19.46 26.40
N ASP A 137 -19.12 -18.40 25.65
CA ASP A 137 -19.47 -18.27 24.24
C ASP A 137 -18.56 -19.14 23.37
N VAL A 138 -17.28 -19.26 23.73
CA VAL A 138 -16.35 -20.22 23.13
C VAL A 138 -16.89 -21.64 23.21
N LEU A 139 -17.39 -22.07 24.38
CA LEU A 139 -17.99 -23.39 24.58
C LEU A 139 -19.29 -23.59 23.77
N ARG A 140 -19.92 -22.49 23.33
CA ARG A 140 -21.08 -22.50 22.43
C ARG A 140 -20.69 -22.39 20.96
N GLY A 141 -19.40 -22.43 20.64
CA GLY A 141 -18.89 -22.34 19.26
C GLY A 141 -18.85 -20.92 18.69
N GLN A 142 -18.89 -19.91 19.56
CA GLN A 142 -18.86 -18.49 19.20
C GLN A 142 -17.59 -17.86 19.77
N ALA A 143 -16.48 -18.04 19.07
CA ALA A 143 -15.21 -17.43 19.45
C ALA A 143 -14.89 -16.28 18.52
N ARG A 144 -14.60 -15.10 19.09
CA ARG A 144 -14.13 -13.93 18.32
C ARG A 144 -12.79 -13.49 18.85
N PHE A 145 -11.91 -13.14 17.93
CA PHE A 145 -10.59 -12.65 18.23
C PHE A 145 -10.35 -11.32 17.52
N LEU A 146 -9.57 -10.47 18.17
CA LEU A 146 -8.95 -9.31 17.56
C LEU A 146 -7.52 -9.67 17.19
N ALA A 147 -7.24 -9.71 15.89
CA ALA A 147 -5.93 -9.96 15.34
C ALA A 147 -5.26 -8.65 14.90
N THR A 148 -3.93 -8.61 15.01
CA THR A 148 -3.11 -7.58 14.37
C THR A 148 -2.29 -8.25 13.29
N LEU A 149 -2.48 -7.80 12.05
CA LEU A 149 -1.78 -8.30 10.87
C LEU A 149 -0.63 -7.38 10.51
N GLN A 150 0.42 -7.99 9.97
CA GLN A 150 1.54 -7.31 9.37
C GLN A 150 1.67 -7.69 7.90
N VAL A 151 1.81 -6.69 7.04
CA VAL A 151 2.05 -6.85 5.60
C VAL A 151 3.26 -6.03 5.21
N ASP A 152 4.21 -6.65 4.51
CA ASP A 152 5.32 -5.93 3.92
C ASP A 152 4.94 -5.47 2.50
N ASN A 153 5.41 -4.29 2.11
CA ASN A 153 5.24 -3.77 0.76
C ASN A 153 6.62 -3.38 0.24
N PRO A 154 7.24 -4.22 -0.62
CA PRO A 154 8.57 -3.91 -1.16
C PRO A 154 8.53 -2.74 -2.15
N SER A 155 7.34 -2.29 -2.54
CA SER A 155 7.17 -1.11 -3.39
C SER A 155 7.35 0.18 -2.60
N VAL A 156 7.83 1.23 -3.28
CA VAL A 156 7.75 2.61 -2.77
C VAL A 156 6.38 3.24 -3.01
N VAL A 157 5.49 2.55 -3.71
CA VAL A 157 4.13 3.00 -4.02
C VAL A 157 3.21 2.65 -2.86
N THR A 158 2.44 3.64 -2.41
CA THR A 158 1.35 3.41 -1.45
C THR A 158 0.09 3.02 -2.19
N VAL A 159 -0.47 1.86 -1.84
CA VAL A 159 -1.79 1.44 -2.31
C VAL A 159 -2.81 1.93 -1.29
N ARG A 160 -3.59 2.95 -1.66
CA ARG A 160 -4.63 3.54 -0.80
C ARG A 160 -5.96 2.83 -1.02
N ASP A 161 -6.85 2.96 -0.06
CA ASP A 161 -8.25 2.56 -0.16
C ASP A 161 -8.46 1.13 -0.70
N VAL A 162 -7.65 0.17 -0.23
CA VAL A 162 -7.81 -1.26 -0.56
C VAL A 162 -9.20 -1.76 -0.13
N GLY A 163 -9.86 -1.02 0.77
CA GLY A 163 -11.14 -1.35 1.35
C GLY A 163 -10.97 -2.28 2.55
N GLN A 164 -12.11 -2.71 3.08
CA GLN A 164 -12.19 -3.80 4.02
C GLN A 164 -11.93 -5.11 3.30
N ILE A 165 -10.95 -5.86 3.79
CA ILE A 165 -10.66 -7.21 3.29
C ILE A 165 -11.50 -8.20 4.10
N PHE A 166 -12.13 -9.13 3.37
CA PHE A 166 -12.85 -10.25 3.93
C PHE A 166 -12.18 -11.54 3.47
N GLY A 167 -12.12 -12.53 4.35
CA GLY A 167 -11.61 -13.83 3.97
C GLY A 167 -12.00 -14.95 4.92
N ASP A 168 -11.47 -16.10 4.59
CA ASP A 168 -11.75 -17.39 5.19
C ASP A 168 -10.53 -17.88 5.97
N ILE A 169 -10.80 -18.49 7.12
CA ILE A 169 -9.80 -19.19 7.90
C ILE A 169 -10.05 -20.67 7.72
N MET A 170 -9.03 -21.37 7.24
CA MET A 170 -9.04 -22.78 6.89
C MET A 170 -8.11 -23.54 7.84
N TYR A 171 -8.52 -24.75 8.21
CA TYR A 171 -7.68 -25.72 8.90
C TYR A 171 -7.70 -27.02 8.11
N GLY A 172 -6.60 -27.27 7.39
CA GLY A 172 -6.62 -28.20 6.25
C GLY A 172 -7.61 -27.70 5.19
N GLU A 173 -8.47 -28.59 4.68
CA GLU A 173 -9.44 -28.26 3.63
C GLU A 173 -10.78 -27.70 4.17
N ARG A 174 -10.89 -27.49 5.49
CA ARG A 174 -12.15 -27.08 6.13
C ARG A 174 -12.08 -25.62 6.56
N GLN A 175 -13.06 -24.84 6.14
CA GLN A 175 -13.26 -23.48 6.64
C GLN A 175 -13.71 -23.57 8.10
N ILE A 176 -12.93 -22.99 9.02
CA ILE A 176 -13.21 -22.95 10.47
C ILE A 176 -13.68 -21.58 10.97
N GLY A 177 -13.51 -20.55 10.14
CA GLY A 177 -13.91 -19.19 10.49
C GLY A 177 -13.80 -18.24 9.31
N MET A 178 -14.01 -16.97 9.62
CA MET A 178 -13.83 -15.86 8.70
C MET A 178 -13.09 -14.74 9.40
N PHE A 179 -12.43 -13.89 8.62
CA PHE A 179 -11.86 -12.66 9.12
C PHE A 179 -12.33 -11.45 8.31
N LYS A 180 -12.28 -10.30 8.95
CA LYS A 180 -12.58 -9.01 8.35
C LYS A 180 -11.65 -7.95 8.92
N THR A 181 -11.08 -7.09 8.09
CA THR A 181 -10.26 -5.98 8.60
C THR A 181 -11.09 -4.85 9.21
N ALA A 182 -10.53 -4.19 10.21
CA ALA A 182 -11.14 -3.07 10.90
C ALA A 182 -11.03 -1.80 10.04
N GLY A 183 -11.99 -1.61 9.15
CA GLY A 183 -11.98 -0.46 8.24
C GLY A 183 -11.17 -0.69 6.97
N ASP A 184 -11.05 0.39 6.20
CA ASP A 184 -10.33 0.36 4.94
C ASP A 184 -8.83 0.32 5.17
N ILE A 185 -8.14 -0.49 4.38
CA ILE A 185 -6.69 -0.66 4.50
C ILE A 185 -5.99 0.24 3.49
N SER A 186 -4.89 0.85 3.93
CA SER A 186 -3.87 1.40 3.04
C SER A 186 -2.57 0.65 3.28
N VAL A 187 -1.91 0.24 2.20
CA VAL A 187 -0.64 -0.47 2.25
C VAL A 187 0.44 0.51 1.80
N THR A 188 1.12 1.11 2.76
CA THR A 188 2.25 2.02 2.52
C THR A 188 3.51 1.24 2.18
N GLY A 189 4.50 1.88 1.56
CA GLY A 189 5.79 1.24 1.28
C GLY A 189 6.52 0.84 2.57
N GLY A 190 7.12 -0.35 2.56
CA GLY A 190 7.74 -1.00 3.72
C GLY A 190 6.74 -1.77 4.59
N GLN A 191 7.06 -1.87 5.88
CA GLN A 191 6.33 -2.71 6.81
C GLN A 191 5.07 -2.02 7.36
N ASN A 192 3.90 -2.66 7.21
CA ASN A 192 2.63 -2.19 7.73
C ASN A 192 2.19 -3.10 8.89
N THR A 193 2.40 -2.70 10.15
CA THR A 193 2.27 -3.58 11.33
C THR A 193 0.97 -3.48 12.12
N ASN A 194 0.09 -2.53 11.79
CA ASN A 194 -1.07 -2.19 12.63
C ASN A 194 -2.41 -2.42 11.91
N ILE A 195 -2.48 -3.46 11.08
CA ILE A 195 -3.72 -3.80 10.36
C ILE A 195 -4.59 -4.64 11.29
N ALA A 196 -5.52 -4.00 11.99
CA ALA A 196 -6.45 -4.70 12.86
C ALA A 196 -7.46 -5.52 12.05
N ALA A 197 -7.74 -6.73 12.51
CA ALA A 197 -8.75 -7.61 11.92
C ALA A 197 -9.57 -8.31 13.01
N GLU A 198 -10.86 -8.45 12.77
CA GLU A 198 -11.72 -9.31 13.56
C GLU A 198 -11.77 -10.69 12.93
N ILE A 199 -11.49 -11.72 13.73
CA ILE A 199 -11.63 -13.12 13.37
C ILE A 199 -12.85 -13.67 14.11
N VAL A 200 -13.74 -14.34 13.37
CA VAL A 200 -14.92 -15.01 13.91
C VAL A 200 -14.85 -16.48 13.54
N PHE A 201 -14.68 -17.35 14.54
CA PHE A 201 -14.86 -18.77 14.37
C PHE A 201 -16.34 -19.10 14.55
N ALA A 202 -16.96 -19.60 13.48
CA ALA A 202 -18.35 -20.02 13.49
C ALA A 202 -18.38 -21.54 13.33
N ALA A 203 -18.50 -22.24 14.45
CA ALA A 203 -18.61 -23.68 14.42
C ALA A 203 -20.00 -24.10 13.93
N GLY A 204 -20.09 -24.67 12.72
CA GLY A 204 -21.24 -25.51 12.37
C GLY A 204 -21.35 -26.71 13.32
N VAL A 205 -22.50 -27.39 13.34
CA VAL A 205 -22.79 -28.53 14.26
C VAL A 205 -21.70 -29.63 14.23
N GLY A 206 -20.98 -29.79 13.11
CA GLY A 206 -19.88 -30.74 12.96
C GLY A 206 -18.47 -30.23 13.29
N MET A 207 -18.29 -28.93 13.58
CA MET A 207 -16.98 -28.31 13.81
C MET A 207 -16.75 -27.80 15.23
N LEU A 208 -17.75 -27.90 16.11
CA LEU A 208 -17.63 -27.46 17.52
C LEU A 208 -16.43 -28.10 18.22
N ARG A 209 -16.20 -29.39 17.98
CA ARG A 209 -15.06 -30.10 18.57
C ARG A 209 -13.72 -29.58 18.03
N LEU A 210 -13.61 -29.39 16.71
CA LEU A 210 -12.37 -28.91 16.09
C LEU A 210 -12.02 -27.49 16.54
N VAL A 211 -13.01 -26.58 16.54
CA VAL A 211 -12.83 -25.20 17.00
C VAL A 211 -12.53 -25.17 18.50
N GLY A 212 -13.21 -26.01 19.29
CA GLY A 212 -12.94 -26.16 20.72
C GLY A 212 -11.51 -26.63 20.99
N ASP A 213 -11.06 -27.69 20.30
CA ASP A 213 -9.71 -28.22 20.42
C ASP A 213 -8.67 -27.16 20.01
N LEU A 214 -8.88 -26.45 18.90
CA LEU A 214 -7.99 -25.38 18.44
C LEU A 214 -7.88 -24.25 19.47
N ILE A 215 -8.99 -23.82 20.05
CA ILE A 215 -8.96 -22.76 21.07
C ILE A 215 -8.29 -23.24 22.35
N LEU A 216 -8.51 -24.49 22.76
CA LEU A 216 -7.84 -25.07 23.91
C LEU A 216 -6.32 -25.20 23.67
N THR A 217 -5.90 -25.54 22.46
CA THR A 217 -4.48 -25.54 22.05
C THR A 217 -3.88 -24.14 22.21
N LEU A 218 -4.53 -23.11 21.64
CA LEU A 218 -4.06 -21.72 21.74
C LEU A 218 -4.03 -21.19 23.19
N VAL A 219 -5.04 -21.53 24.00
CA VAL A 219 -5.11 -21.17 25.43
C VAL A 219 -4.11 -21.99 26.26
N GLY A 220 -3.71 -23.16 25.78
CA GLY A 220 -2.68 -23.99 26.38
C GLY A 220 -1.25 -23.50 26.11
N GLY A 221 -1.08 -22.47 25.29
CA GLY A 221 0.21 -21.91 24.90
C GLY A 221 0.84 -22.58 23.67
N ASP A 222 0.14 -23.50 23.01
CA ASP A 222 0.60 -24.16 21.80
C ASP A 222 0.20 -23.36 20.55
N ASP A 223 1.11 -23.30 19.57
CA ASP A 223 0.86 -22.63 18.31
C ASP A 223 0.02 -23.48 17.35
N VAL A 224 -0.82 -22.81 16.55
CA VAL A 224 -1.63 -23.47 15.51
C VAL A 224 -1.41 -22.80 14.17
N VAL A 225 -1.08 -23.57 13.13
CA VAL A 225 -1.03 -23.06 11.76
C VAL A 225 -2.41 -23.18 11.12
N VAL A 226 -2.89 -22.08 10.55
CA VAL A 226 -4.14 -22.02 9.76
C VAL A 226 -3.84 -21.41 8.40
N ASP A 227 -4.63 -21.75 7.39
CA ASP A 227 -4.52 -21.08 6.09
C ASP A 227 -5.59 -19.99 5.99
N VAL A 228 -5.19 -18.81 5.54
CA VAL A 228 -6.07 -17.67 5.33
C VAL A 228 -6.24 -17.46 3.85
N ARG A 229 -7.49 -17.48 3.39
CA ARG A 229 -7.86 -17.28 2.00
C ARG A 229 -8.67 -16.00 1.86
N GLY A 230 -8.21 -15.06 1.04
CA GLY A 230 -8.99 -13.86 0.77
C GLY A 230 -10.24 -14.21 -0.05
N ARG A 231 -11.35 -13.55 0.28
CA ARG A 231 -12.65 -13.80 -0.38
C ARG A 231 -13.09 -12.63 -1.22
N ASN A 232 -13.07 -11.42 -0.66
CA ASN A 232 -13.46 -10.22 -1.36
C ASN A 232 -12.96 -8.94 -0.67
N SER A 233 -13.05 -7.82 -1.39
CA SER A 233 -12.86 -6.47 -0.83
C SER A 233 -14.15 -5.64 -0.88
N SER A 234 -14.31 -4.67 0.04
CA SER A 234 -15.32 -3.62 -0.11
C SER A 234 -15.02 -2.66 -1.27
N ASN A 235 -13.76 -2.60 -1.74
CA ASN A 235 -13.39 -1.94 -2.97
C ASN A 235 -13.26 -2.98 -4.11
N PRO A 236 -14.21 -3.02 -5.06
CA PRO A 236 -14.24 -4.05 -6.11
C PRO A 236 -13.00 -4.11 -6.99
N ILE A 237 -12.25 -3.01 -7.10
CA ILE A 237 -11.02 -2.94 -7.91
C ILE A 237 -9.97 -3.91 -7.37
N PHE A 238 -9.95 -4.13 -6.05
CA PHE A 238 -9.00 -5.01 -5.38
C PHE A 238 -9.55 -6.42 -5.12
N ASP A 239 -10.78 -6.72 -5.55
CA ASP A 239 -11.44 -8.01 -5.28
C ASP A 239 -10.65 -9.21 -5.82
N ALA A 240 -10.15 -9.10 -7.06
CA ALA A 240 -9.34 -10.15 -7.68
C ALA A 240 -8.00 -10.37 -6.93
N ALA A 241 -7.36 -9.27 -6.51
CA ALA A 241 -6.12 -9.31 -5.77
C ALA A 241 -6.29 -9.83 -4.34
N VAL A 242 -7.45 -9.59 -3.72
CA VAL A 242 -7.78 -10.20 -2.42
C VAL A 242 -8.04 -11.70 -2.59
N LYS A 243 -8.76 -12.11 -3.65
CA LYS A 243 -9.05 -13.53 -3.91
C LYS A 243 -7.83 -14.39 -4.20
N SER A 244 -6.72 -13.80 -4.62
CA SER A 244 -5.45 -14.51 -4.81
C SER A 244 -4.65 -14.68 -3.52
N ILE A 245 -5.07 -14.06 -2.40
CA ILE A 245 -4.42 -14.25 -1.10
C ILE A 245 -4.69 -15.67 -0.62
N GLU A 246 -3.63 -16.46 -0.51
CA GLU A 246 -3.60 -17.74 0.19
C GLU A 246 -2.32 -17.80 1.03
N VAL A 247 -2.45 -17.65 2.35
CA VAL A 247 -1.31 -17.58 3.26
C VAL A 247 -1.51 -18.44 4.50
N SER A 248 -0.50 -19.25 4.80
CA SER A 248 -0.45 -19.94 6.09
C SER A 248 -0.03 -18.94 7.18
N MET A 249 -0.85 -18.81 8.21
CA MET A 249 -0.62 -17.97 9.37
C MET A 249 -0.41 -18.83 10.62
N LEU A 250 0.60 -18.46 11.41
CA LEU A 250 0.80 -19.01 12.75
C LEU A 250 -0.09 -18.22 13.73
N LEU A 251 -1.02 -18.91 14.38
CA LEU A 251 -1.73 -18.43 15.54
C LEU A 251 -0.89 -18.80 16.76
N ALA A 252 -0.19 -17.83 17.33
CA ALA A 252 0.65 -18.07 18.49
C ALA A 252 -0.21 -18.35 19.74
N GLY A 253 0.12 -19.41 20.47
CA GLY A 253 -0.43 -19.65 21.79
C GLY A 253 0.06 -18.59 22.78
N ARG A 254 -0.71 -18.32 23.83
CA ARG A 254 -0.33 -17.40 24.92
C ARG A 254 -0.24 -18.10 26.26
#